data_AF-A0A1Z9LPM2-F1
#
_entry.id   AF-A0A1Z9LPM2-F1
#
_cell.length_a   1.000
_cell.length_b   1.000
_cell.length_c   1.000
_cell.angle_alpha   90.00
_cell.angle_beta   90.00
_cell.angle_gamma   90.00
#
_symmetry.space_group_name_H-M   'P 1'
#
loop_
_entity.id
_entity.type
_entity.pdbx_description
1 polymer ?
#
loop_
_entity_poly.entity_id
_entity_poly.type
_entity_poly.pdbx_seq_one_letter_code
_entity_poly.pdbx_strand_id
1 'polypeptide(L)' 'MCGFSVTFTLPGLLPWRFRIVLVGQQVVLEARSENQQLSTILDPGGSRIRGGYELVQAPQCALLRVAE' A
#
# COMPACT_ATOMS: atom_id res chain seq x y z
N MET A 1 -1.34 16.35 -16.01
CA MET A 1 -0.20 15.48 -15.62
C MET A 1 -0.79 14.14 -15.19
N CYS A 2 -0.64 13.10 -16.00
CA CYS A 2 -1.14 11.77 -15.63
C CYS A 2 -0.17 11.15 -14.60
N GLY A 3 -0.60 11.05 -13.35
CA GLY A 3 0.16 10.32 -12.33
C GLY A 3 0.17 8.83 -12.65
N PHE A 4 1.34 8.20 -12.59
CA PHE A 4 1.46 6.75 -12.73
C PHE A 4 1.06 6.08 -11.42
N SER A 5 -0.13 5.48 -11.38
CA SER A 5 -0.57 4.63 -10.28
C SER A 5 -0.71 3.20 -10.76
N VAL A 6 0.04 2.28 -10.15
CA VAL A 6 -0.04 0.84 -10.46
C VAL A 6 -0.78 0.14 -9.33
N THR A 7 -1.89 -0.52 -9.66
CA THR A 7 -2.70 -1.27 -8.69
C THR A 7 -2.48 -2.76 -8.90
N PHE A 8 -2.31 -3.51 -7.81
CA PHE A 8 -2.14 -4.96 -7.83
C PHE A 8 -2.75 -5.61 -6.58
N THR A 9 -2.94 -6.92 -6.63
CA THR A 9 -3.37 -7.74 -5.50
C THR A 9 -2.30 -8.77 -5.22
N LEU A 10 -2.15 -9.14 -3.94
CA LEU A 10 -1.20 -10.16 -3.52
C LEU A 10 -1.95 -11.44 -3.14
N PRO A 11 -1.51 -12.61 -3.62
CA PRO A 11 -2.10 -13.88 -3.24
C PRO A 11 -1.89 -14.12 -1.73
N GLY A 12 -2.95 -14.52 -1.03
CA GLY A 12 -2.93 -14.73 0.42
C GLY A 12 -3.18 -13.47 1.28
N LEU A 13 -3.33 -12.30 0.66
CA LEU A 13 -3.64 -11.02 1.36
C LEU A 13 -5.01 -10.45 0.96
N LEU A 14 -5.94 -11.27 0.47
CA LEU A 14 -7.33 -10.83 0.28
C LEU A 14 -7.94 -10.54 1.67
N PRO A 15 -8.62 -9.40 1.88
CA PRO A 15 -9.24 -8.50 0.89
C PRO A 15 -8.43 -7.25 0.48
N TRP A 16 -7.12 -7.18 0.75
CA TRP A 16 -6.31 -5.99 0.51
C TRP A 16 -6.05 -5.73 -0.98
N ARG A 17 -6.30 -4.50 -1.43
CA ARG A 17 -5.88 -3.96 -2.73
C ARG A 17 -4.67 -3.05 -2.54
N PHE A 18 -3.61 -3.33 -3.28
CA PHE A 18 -2.37 -2.57 -3.20
C PHE A 18 -2.29 -1.58 -4.35
N ARG A 19 -1.87 -0.35 -4.08
CA ARG A 19 -1.55 0.65 -5.09
C ARG A 19 -0.21 1.29 -4.79
N ILE A 20 0.55 1.59 -5.84
CA ILE A 20 1.77 2.38 -5.72
C ILE A 20 1.50 3.77 -6.22
N VAL A 21 1.90 4.76 -5.43
CA VAL A 21 1.71 6.17 -5.70
C VAL A 21 3.04 6.87 -5.52
N LEU A 22 3.44 7.67 -6.50
CA LEU A 22 4.62 8.51 -6.41
C LEU A 22 4.22 9.85 -5.78
N VAL A 23 4.79 10.15 -4.62
CA VAL A 23 4.59 11.42 -3.91
C VAL A 23 5.94 12.14 -3.86
N GLY A 24 6.12 13.11 -4.76
CA GLY A 24 7.42 13.76 -4.95
C GLY A 24 8.48 12.78 -5.46
N GLN A 25 9.53 12.55 -4.67
CA GLN A 25 10.60 11.56 -4.94
C GLN A 25 10.39 10.23 -4.21
N GLN A 26 9.30 10.07 -3.46
CA GLN A 26 9.03 8.88 -2.67
C GLN A 26 8.05 7.95 -3.38
N VAL A 27 8.34 6.66 -3.32
CA VAL A 27 7.42 5.60 -3.77
C VAL A 27 6.60 5.18 -2.56
N VAL A 28 5.30 5.44 -2.57
CA VAL A 28 4.39 5.04 -1.48
C VAL A 28 3.59 3.82 -1.93
N LEU A 29 3.61 2.77 -1.12
CA LEU A 29 2.71 1.64 -1.26
C LEU A 29 1.54 1.81 -0.31
N GLU A 30 0.34 1.80 -0.86
CA GLU A 30 -0.88 1.85 -0.08
C GLU A 30 -1.63 0.53 -0.24
N ALA A 31 -1.99 -0.09 0.88
CA ALA A 31 -2.88 -1.22 0.92
C ALA A 31 -4.24 -0.75 1.44
N ARG A 32 -5.31 -1.01 0.70
CA ARG A 32 -6.67 -0.63 1.07
C ARG A 32 -7.54 -1.88 1.18
N SER A 33 -8.17 -2.02 2.33
CA SER A 33 -9.27 -2.94 2.62
C SER A 33 -10.57 -2.14 2.76
N GLU A 34 -11.71 -2.81 2.96
CA GLU A 34 -13.01 -2.14 3.11
C GLU A 34 -13.01 -1.08 4.24
N ASN A 35 -12.41 -1.43 5.38
CA ASN A 35 -12.47 -0.59 6.59
C ASN A 35 -11.10 -0.01 7.01
N GLN A 36 -10.03 -0.36 6.30
CA GLN A 36 -8.67 -0.03 6.71
C GLN A 36 -7.83 0.40 5.51
N GLN A 37 -6.98 1.40 5.72
CA GLN A 37 -5.97 1.81 4.76
C GLN A 37 -4.62 1.85 5.45
N LEU A 38 -3.65 1.12 4.89
CA LEU A 38 -2.27 1.08 5.32
C LEU A 38 -1.42 1.77 4.26
N SER A 39 -0.38 2.47 4.68
CA SER A 39 0.57 3.07 3.76
C SER A 39 1.98 2.91 4.30
N THR A 40 2.92 2.66 3.40
CA THR A 40 4.35 2.67 3.71
C THR A 40 5.15 3.26 2.57
N ILE A 41 6.32 3.80 2.89
CA ILE A 41 7.28 4.29 1.91
C ILE A 41 8.10 3.08 1.47
N LEU A 42 8.04 2.76 0.19
CA LEU A 42 8.93 1.80 -0.44
C LEU A 42 10.23 2.49 -0.82
N ASP A 43 11.32 1.77 -0.58
CA ASP A 43 12.60 2.12 -1.18
C ASP A 43 12.52 1.94 -2.71
N PRO A 44 13.05 2.87 -3.52
CA PRO A 44 13.00 2.79 -4.98
C PRO A 44 13.73 1.55 -5.56
N GLY A 45 14.63 0.93 -4.81
CA GLY A 45 15.26 -0.36 -5.16
C GLY A 45 14.58 -1.59 -4.53
N GLY A 46 13.58 -1.39 -3.68
CA GLY A 46 12.91 -2.43 -2.91
C GLY A 46 11.91 -3.26 -3.71
N SER A 47 11.71 -4.52 -3.30
CA SER A 47 10.67 -5.36 -3.89
C SER A 47 9.28 -4.92 -3.42
N ARG A 48 8.48 -4.42 -4.37
CA ARG A 48 7.09 -4.01 -4.17
C ARG A 48 6.21 -5.11 -3.55
N ILE A 49 6.47 -6.37 -3.92
CA ILE A 49 5.74 -7.52 -3.39
C ILE A 49 6.10 -7.76 -1.93
N ARG A 50 7.39 -7.77 -1.61
CA ARG A 50 7.86 -7.97 -0.24
C ARG A 50 7.38 -6.85 0.68
N GLY A 51 7.42 -5.60 0.21
CA GLY A 51 6.88 -4.46 0.94
C GLY A 51 5.37 -4.53 1.15
N GLY A 52 4.61 -5.14 0.25
CA GLY A 52 3.17 -5.37 0.43
C GLY A 52 2.85 -6.42 1.50
N TYR A 53 3.63 -7.52 1.56
CA TYR A 53 3.50 -8.49 2.64
C TYR A 53 3.89 -7.89 4.00
N GLU A 54 5.01 -7.18 4.08
CA GLU A 54 5.47 -6.50 5.29
C GLU A 54 4.47 -5.44 5.76
N LEU A 55 3.88 -4.67 4.84
CA LEU A 55 2.88 -3.65 5.17
C LEU A 55 1.66 -4.26 5.89
N VAL A 56 1.20 -5.44 5.46
CA VAL A 56 0.06 -6.11 6.10
C VAL A 56 0.47 -6.86 7.37
N GLN A 57 1.65 -7.48 7.40
CA GLN A 57 2.13 -8.21 8.59
C GLN A 57 2.57 -7.30 9.73
N ALA A 58 3.18 -6.16 9.41
CA ALA A 58 3.71 -5.17 10.35
C ALA A 58 3.29 -3.75 9.95
N PRO A 59 2.00 -3.39 10.09
CA PRO A 59 1.51 -2.07 9.73
C PRO A 59 2.16 -1.00 10.63
N GLN A 60 3.02 -0.15 10.05
CA GLN A 60 3.62 0.96 10.80
C GLN A 60 2.66 2.13 10.99
N CYS A 61 1.82 2.39 9.99
CA CYS A 61 0.77 3.40 10.04
C CYS A 61 -0.51 2.82 9.46
N ALA A 62 -1.54 2.70 10.30
CA ALA A 62 -2.86 2.26 9.90
C ALA A 62 -3.86 3.41 10.05
N LEU A 63 -4.41 3.86 8.91
CA LEU A 63 -5.56 4.73 8.91
C LEU A 63 -6.82 3.85 8.99
N LEU A 64 -7.34 3.72 10.21
CA LEU A 64 -8.63 3.07 10.47
C LEU A 64 -9.72 4.06 10.06
N ARG A 65 -10.56 3.70 9.08
CA ARG A 65 -11.80 4.44 8.86
C ARG A 65 -12.83 3.88 9.84
N VAL A 66 -13.19 4.68 10.83
CA VAL A 66 -14.41 4.44 11.60
C VAL A 66 -15.56 4.74 10.65
N ALA A 67 -16.40 3.73 10.38
CA ALA A 67 -17.66 3.96 9.68
C ALA A 67 -18.56 4.82 10.58
N GLU A 68 -19.00 5.97 10.07
CA GLU A 68 -20.14 6.73 10.63
C GLU A 68 -21.45 5.95 10.42
#